data_AF-A0A9E1Q9P3-F1
#
_entry.id   AF-A0A9E1Q9P3-F1
#
_cell.length_a   1.000
_cell.length_b   1.000
_cell.length_c   1.000
_cell.angle_alpha   90.00
_cell.angle_beta   90.00
_cell.angle_gamma   90.00
#
_symmetry.space_group_name_H-M   'P 1'
#
loop_
_entity.id
_entity.type
_entity.pdbx_description
1 polymer ?
#
loop_
_entity_poly.entity_id
_entity_poly.type
_entity_poly.pdbx_seq_one_letter_code
_entity_poly.pdbx_strand_id
1 'polypeptide(L)'
;MIRASNVEDWGDEVWHKWDEFLELNTPSAFLDSRSVKAALCVENRSLIAVCWLNENEDVKGIAIVEDTVATSQSRGQFLKADKPFFKLAQTFLYRNEGVFRLNIRVMGSVLSSGDHAYRFDKNVSELDKQALISEALEFKVGKEGGNSIPSTFMVKDHYSNVPWSKRISGKSFW
;
A
#
# COMPACT_ATOMS: atom_id res chain seq x y z
N MET A 1 -0.68 15.33 11.75
CA MET A 1 0.65 14.67 11.84
C MET A 1 0.53 13.24 11.32
N ILE A 2 1.54 12.68 10.67
CA ILE A 2 1.56 11.26 10.27
C ILE A 2 2.63 10.52 11.09
N ARG A 3 2.29 9.34 11.58
CA ARG A 3 3.22 8.40 12.20
C ARG A 3 3.28 7.17 11.29
N ALA A 4 4.48 6.79 10.88
CA ALA A 4 4.73 5.60 10.08
C ALA A 4 5.85 4.82 10.77
N SER A 5 5.66 3.52 10.98
CA SER A 5 6.48 2.78 11.95
C SER A 5 6.44 1.28 11.77
N ASN A 6 7.52 0.62 12.22
CA ASN A 6 7.59 -0.80 12.52
C ASN A 6 7.02 -1.08 13.93
N VAL A 7 6.75 -2.34 14.30
CA VAL A 7 6.10 -2.67 15.60
C VAL A 7 6.72 -1.96 16.81
N GLU A 8 8.04 -1.86 16.84
CA GLU A 8 8.81 -1.42 18.00
C GLU A 8 8.79 0.10 18.22
N ASP A 9 8.37 0.91 17.24
CA ASP A 9 8.42 2.37 17.40
C ASP A 9 7.15 2.96 18.03
N TRP A 10 6.09 2.15 18.25
CA TRP A 10 4.83 2.59 18.87
C TRP A 10 4.56 1.90 20.20
N GLY A 11 4.36 2.70 21.26
CA GLY A 11 3.89 2.22 22.56
C GLY A 11 2.43 1.78 22.55
N ASP A 12 2.02 1.08 23.60
CA ASP A 12 0.67 0.50 23.72
C ASP A 12 -0.47 1.52 23.61
N GLU A 13 -0.26 2.75 24.05
CA GLU A 13 -1.24 3.84 23.93
C GLU A 13 -1.62 4.11 22.47
N VAL A 14 -0.66 4.09 21.55
CA VAL A 14 -0.90 4.35 20.12
C VAL A 14 -1.73 3.23 19.50
N TRP A 15 -1.40 1.99 19.86
CA TRP A 15 -2.14 0.81 19.41
C TRP A 15 -3.55 0.74 20.00
N HIS A 16 -3.73 1.22 21.22
CA HIS A 16 -5.05 1.34 21.83
C HIS A 16 -5.93 2.34 21.07
N LYS A 17 -5.41 3.55 20.80
CA LYS A 17 -6.12 4.57 19.99
C LYS A 17 -6.43 4.08 18.57
N TRP A 18 -5.55 3.27 18.00
CA TRP A 18 -5.77 2.63 16.70
C TRP A 18 -6.98 1.70 16.72
N ASP A 19 -7.09 0.83 17.73
CA ASP A 19 -8.20 -0.12 17.84
C ASP A 19 -9.52 0.59 18.17
N GLU A 20 -9.51 1.57 19.08
CA GLU A 20 -10.69 2.42 19.36
C GLU A 20 -11.20 3.12 18.09
N PHE A 21 -10.28 3.68 17.30
CA PHE A 21 -10.62 4.30 16.02
C PHE A 21 -11.25 3.30 15.04
N LEU A 22 -10.72 2.09 14.96
CA LEU A 22 -11.20 1.06 14.05
C LEU A 22 -12.61 0.57 14.44
N GLU A 23 -12.88 0.40 15.73
CA GLU A 23 -14.21 0.02 16.23
C GLU A 23 -15.29 1.05 15.84
N LEU A 24 -14.93 2.35 15.88
CA LEU A 24 -15.84 3.44 15.53
C LEU A 24 -16.04 3.61 14.01
N ASN A 25 -15.10 3.16 13.17
CA ASN A 25 -15.07 3.43 11.72
C ASN A 25 -15.25 2.20 10.82
N THR A 26 -15.87 1.14 11.32
CA THR A 26 -16.08 -0.17 10.68
C THR A 26 -14.91 -1.13 10.88
N PRO A 27 -15.09 -2.19 11.68
CA PRO A 27 -14.06 -3.19 11.96
C PRO A 27 -13.47 -3.83 10.71
N SER A 28 -12.20 -4.19 10.80
CA SER A 28 -11.46 -4.90 9.74
C SER A 28 -10.42 -5.80 10.38
N ALA A 29 -10.52 -7.12 10.16
CA ALA A 29 -9.54 -8.08 10.67
C ALA A 29 -8.11 -7.82 10.17
N PHE A 30 -7.97 -7.16 9.02
CA PHE A 30 -6.68 -6.80 8.43
C PHE A 30 -6.06 -5.53 9.01
N LEU A 31 -6.88 -4.68 9.63
CA LEU A 31 -6.44 -3.48 10.32
C LEU A 31 -6.46 -3.65 11.84
N ASP A 32 -6.97 -4.75 12.39
CA ASP A 32 -6.86 -5.06 13.82
C ASP A 32 -5.39 -4.99 14.28
N SER A 33 -5.11 -4.29 15.38
CA SER A 33 -3.73 -4.05 15.81
C SER A 33 -2.95 -5.35 16.01
N ARG A 34 -3.59 -6.43 16.46
CA ARG A 34 -2.93 -7.74 16.68
C ARG A 34 -2.51 -8.35 15.35
N SER A 35 -3.38 -8.28 14.35
CA SER A 35 -3.08 -8.73 12.99
C SER A 35 -1.95 -7.92 12.36
N VAL A 36 -1.98 -6.59 12.51
CA VAL A 36 -0.95 -5.70 11.97
C VAL A 36 0.38 -5.93 12.66
N LYS A 37 0.43 -6.00 14.00
CA LYS A 37 1.63 -6.34 14.78
C LYS A 37 2.21 -7.68 14.35
N ALA A 38 1.38 -8.72 14.24
CA ALA A 38 1.83 -10.04 13.80
C ALA A 38 2.42 -9.99 12.39
N ALA A 39 1.82 -9.23 11.46
CA ALA A 39 2.32 -9.07 10.11
C ALA A 39 3.67 -8.33 10.05
N LEU A 40 3.85 -7.30 10.88
CA LEU A 40 5.08 -6.53 10.97
C LEU A 40 6.23 -7.32 11.62
N CYS A 41 5.95 -8.35 12.43
CA CYS A 41 6.96 -9.27 12.97
C CYS A 41 7.52 -10.25 11.94
N VAL A 42 6.99 -10.31 10.71
CA VAL A 42 7.48 -11.23 9.67
C VAL A 42 8.72 -10.63 9.00
N GLU A 43 9.89 -11.23 9.25
CA GLU A 43 11.19 -10.69 8.81
C GLU A 43 11.32 -10.50 7.29
N ASN A 44 10.68 -11.35 6.50
CA ASN A 44 10.76 -11.32 5.03
C ASN A 44 9.72 -10.41 4.37
N ARG A 45 8.98 -9.61 5.14
CA ARG A 45 8.02 -8.65 4.62
C ARG A 45 8.52 -7.24 4.84
N SER A 46 8.53 -6.45 3.78
CA SER A 46 8.70 -5.01 3.87
C SER A 46 7.34 -4.40 4.09
N LEU A 47 6.97 -4.19 5.36
CA LEU A 47 5.66 -3.67 5.77
C LEU A 47 5.83 -2.57 6.83
N ILE A 48 4.98 -1.54 6.78
CA ILE A 48 4.83 -0.53 7.84
C ILE A 48 3.35 -0.33 8.19
N ALA A 49 3.10 0.08 9.43
CA ALA A 49 1.82 0.65 9.84
C ALA A 49 1.86 2.17 9.68
N VAL A 50 0.74 2.75 9.26
CA VAL A 50 0.56 4.19 9.06
C VAL A 50 -0.63 4.65 9.88
N CYS A 51 -0.41 5.65 10.72
CA CYS A 51 -1.43 6.28 11.55
C CYS A 51 -1.41 7.79 11.32
N TRP A 52 -2.55 8.36 10.93
CA TRP A 52 -2.71 9.80 10.77
C TRP A 52 -3.41 10.38 11.98
N LEU A 53 -2.86 11.46 12.51
CA LEU A 53 -3.38 12.18 13.67
C LEU A 53 -3.89 13.57 13.27
N ASN A 54 -4.96 14.02 13.93
CA ASN A 54 -5.46 15.39 13.89
C ASN A 54 -4.57 16.33 14.75
N GLU A 55 -5.00 17.58 14.94
CA GLU A 55 -4.27 18.59 15.74
C GLU A 55 -4.30 18.29 17.25
N ASN A 56 -5.29 17.53 17.71
CA ASN A 56 -5.46 17.11 19.10
C ASN A 56 -4.78 15.76 19.41
N GLU A 57 -4.02 15.22 18.46
CA GLU A 57 -3.40 13.88 18.53
C GLU A 57 -4.39 12.69 18.54
N ASP A 58 -5.65 12.92 18.14
CA ASP A 58 -6.59 11.82 17.90
C ASP A 58 -6.33 11.18 16.53
N VAL A 59 -6.59 9.88 16.44
CA VAL A 59 -6.49 9.14 15.19
C VAL A 59 -7.58 9.61 14.23
N LYS A 60 -7.17 10.09 13.06
CA LYS A 60 -8.06 10.44 11.93
C LYS A 60 -7.97 9.46 10.77
N GLY A 61 -7.06 8.50 10.84
CA GLY A 61 -6.99 7.40 9.90
C GLY A 61 -5.89 6.41 10.22
N ILE A 62 -6.01 5.22 9.64
CA ILE A 62 -5.08 4.11 9.78
C ILE A 62 -4.94 3.35 8.46
N ALA A 63 -3.75 2.82 8.18
CA ALA A 63 -3.47 2.00 7.00
C ALA A 63 -2.22 1.14 7.21
N ILE A 64 -2.02 0.20 6.29
CA ILE A 64 -0.76 -0.53 6.17
C ILE A 64 -0.18 -0.32 4.78
N VAL A 65 1.15 -0.23 4.67
CA VAL A 65 1.86 -0.09 3.40
C VAL A 65 2.93 -1.15 3.29
N GLU A 66 2.91 -1.91 2.19
CA GLU A 66 3.77 -3.05 1.94
C GLU A 66 4.47 -2.96 0.60
N ASP A 67 5.77 -3.19 0.58
CA ASP A 67 6.52 -3.41 -0.66
C ASP A 67 6.54 -4.91 -0.98
N THR A 68 6.05 -5.27 -2.17
CA THR A 68 5.90 -6.67 -2.59
C THR A 68 6.12 -6.83 -4.10
N VAL A 69 5.99 -8.06 -4.60
CA VAL A 69 6.15 -8.40 -6.01
C VAL A 69 4.85 -8.97 -6.57
N ALA A 70 4.23 -8.22 -7.49
CA ALA A 70 3.16 -8.76 -8.32
C ALA A 70 3.72 -9.71 -9.36
N THR A 71 3.10 -10.88 -9.50
CA THR A 71 3.52 -11.91 -10.44
C THR A 71 2.38 -12.21 -11.40
N SER A 72 2.60 -12.05 -12.70
CA SER A 72 1.61 -12.46 -13.71
C SER A 72 1.55 -13.97 -13.79
N GLN A 73 0.34 -14.52 -13.65
CA GLN A 73 0.09 -15.96 -13.83
C GLN A 73 -0.05 -16.34 -15.31
N SER A 74 -0.40 -15.39 -16.19
CA SER A 74 -0.54 -15.63 -17.63
C SER A 74 0.81 -15.51 -18.34
N ARG A 75 1.50 -16.64 -18.51
CA ARG A 75 2.74 -16.71 -19.29
C ARG A 75 2.46 -16.29 -20.74
N GLY A 76 3.05 -15.17 -21.16
CA GLY A 76 3.08 -14.77 -22.57
C GLY A 76 1.81 -14.13 -23.15
N GLN A 77 0.80 -13.77 -22.35
CA GLN A 77 -0.45 -13.17 -22.85
C GLN A 77 -0.68 -11.70 -22.44
N PHE A 78 0.17 -11.11 -21.61
CA PHE A 78 -0.02 -9.73 -21.14
C PHE A 78 0.01 -8.68 -22.27
N LEU A 79 0.76 -8.93 -23.34
CA LEU A 79 0.89 -8.02 -24.49
C LEU A 79 0.72 -8.81 -25.78
N LYS A 80 -0.23 -8.40 -26.63
CA LYS A 80 -0.35 -8.91 -27.99
C LYS A 80 0.76 -8.30 -28.85
N ALA A 81 1.86 -9.02 -28.99
CA ALA A 81 3.06 -8.54 -29.65
C ALA A 81 3.05 -8.84 -31.16
N ASP A 82 2.15 -8.20 -31.91
CA ASP A 82 2.13 -8.31 -33.38
C ASP A 82 3.32 -7.55 -34.01
N LYS A 83 3.87 -6.54 -33.31
CA LYS A 83 5.02 -5.74 -33.78
C LYS A 83 6.34 -6.20 -33.13
N PRO A 84 7.48 -6.14 -33.87
CA PRO A 84 8.78 -6.63 -33.39
C PRO A 84 9.27 -6.02 -32.07
N PHE A 85 9.05 -4.73 -31.83
CA PHE A 85 9.47 -4.07 -30.60
C PHE A 85 8.68 -4.54 -29.37
N PHE A 86 7.41 -4.89 -29.52
CA PHE A 86 6.63 -5.48 -28.44
C PHE A 86 7.09 -6.91 -28.11
N LYS A 87 7.59 -7.67 -29.10
CA LYS A 87 8.20 -8.99 -28.84
C LYS A 87 9.46 -8.86 -28.01
N LEU A 88 10.31 -7.87 -28.31
CA LEU A 88 11.49 -7.55 -27.50
C LEU A 88 11.12 -7.13 -26.08
N ALA A 89 10.13 -6.25 -25.93
CA ALA A 89 9.61 -5.85 -24.62
C ALA A 89 9.06 -7.06 -23.84
N GLN A 90 8.33 -7.94 -24.52
CA GLN A 90 7.82 -9.17 -23.92
C GLN A 90 8.97 -10.06 -23.42
N THR A 91 9.97 -10.35 -24.25
CA THR A 91 11.15 -11.12 -23.84
C THR A 91 11.84 -10.52 -22.63
N PHE A 92 11.97 -9.18 -22.57
CA PHE A 92 12.54 -8.49 -21.42
C PHE A 92 11.67 -8.62 -20.16
N LEU A 93 10.35 -8.46 -20.29
CA LEU A 93 9.40 -8.55 -19.18
C LEU A 93 9.32 -9.97 -18.58
N TYR A 94 9.51 -11.01 -19.40
CA TYR A 94 9.42 -12.42 -19.00
C TYR A 94 10.78 -13.11 -18.79
N ARG A 95 11.89 -12.36 -18.78
CA ARG A 95 13.27 -12.90 -18.76
C ARG A 95 13.60 -13.83 -17.59
N ASN A 96 12.89 -13.74 -16.47
CA ASN A 96 13.08 -14.60 -15.30
C ASN A 96 12.05 -15.72 -15.31
N GLU A 97 12.47 -16.91 -15.73
CA GLU A 97 11.66 -18.16 -15.68
C GLU A 97 10.37 -18.11 -16.53
N GLY A 98 10.24 -17.15 -17.46
CA GLY A 98 9.03 -16.95 -18.24
C GLY A 98 7.90 -16.29 -17.45
N VAL A 99 8.21 -15.63 -16.35
CA VAL A 99 7.24 -15.01 -15.43
C VAL A 99 7.46 -13.50 -15.36
N PHE A 100 6.41 -12.74 -15.70
CA PHE A 100 6.44 -11.30 -15.52
C PHE A 100 6.28 -10.96 -14.03
N ARG A 101 7.28 -10.31 -13.45
CA ARG A 101 7.31 -9.85 -12.06
C ARG A 101 7.44 -8.33 -12.03
N LEU A 102 6.66 -7.68 -11.17
CA LEU A 102 6.65 -6.25 -10.99
C LEU A 102 6.78 -5.91 -9.51
N ASN A 103 7.81 -5.15 -9.14
CA ASN A 103 7.91 -4.60 -7.80
C ASN A 103 6.84 -3.52 -7.64
N ILE A 104 5.99 -3.68 -6.64
CA ILE A 104 4.88 -2.77 -6.36
C ILE A 104 4.87 -2.42 -4.89
N ARG A 105 4.44 -1.20 -4.59
CA ARG A 105 4.06 -0.79 -3.25
C ARG A 105 2.55 -0.79 -3.14
N VAL A 106 2.05 -1.44 -2.10
CA VAL A 106 0.62 -1.66 -1.88
C VAL A 106 0.22 -0.96 -0.60
N MET A 107 -0.81 -0.11 -0.68
CA MET A 107 -1.55 0.30 0.51
C MET A 107 -2.70 -0.67 0.71
N GLY A 108 -2.67 -1.39 1.83
CA GLY A 108 -3.55 -2.48 2.18
C GLY A 108 -2.90 -3.86 2.20
N SER A 109 -3.57 -4.82 2.84
CA SER A 109 -3.07 -6.20 2.96
C SER A 109 -2.94 -6.87 1.59
N VAL A 110 -1.79 -7.46 1.30
CA VAL A 110 -1.57 -8.21 0.04
C VAL A 110 -2.41 -9.50 -0.02
N LEU A 111 -2.82 -10.05 1.13
CA LEU A 111 -3.48 -11.36 1.26
C LEU A 111 -5.00 -11.36 1.00
N SER A 112 -5.64 -10.21 0.86
CA SER A 112 -7.10 -10.16 0.71
C SER A 112 -7.57 -9.16 -0.33
N SER A 113 -8.72 -9.45 -0.92
CA SER A 113 -9.58 -8.49 -1.64
C SER A 113 -10.63 -7.91 -0.70
N GLY A 114 -11.09 -6.69 -0.95
CA GLY A 114 -12.17 -6.04 -0.18
C GLY A 114 -11.65 -4.93 0.72
N ASP A 115 -12.56 -4.00 1.08
CA ASP A 115 -12.31 -2.71 1.73
C ASP A 115 -11.52 -2.82 3.05
N HIS A 116 -10.20 -2.94 2.92
CA HIS A 116 -9.28 -3.17 4.03
C HIS A 116 -7.97 -2.39 3.86
N ALA A 117 -7.87 -1.53 2.84
CA ALA A 117 -6.65 -0.81 2.54
C ALA A 117 -6.31 0.22 3.62
N TYR A 118 -7.34 0.95 4.07
CA TYR A 118 -7.23 2.02 5.04
C TYR A 118 -8.59 2.26 5.71
N ARG A 119 -8.59 3.04 6.80
CA ARG A 119 -9.77 3.68 7.38
C ARG A 119 -9.44 5.14 7.60
N PHE A 120 -10.37 6.03 7.28
CA PHE A 120 -10.29 7.46 7.59
C PHE A 120 -11.54 7.86 8.35
N ASP A 121 -11.40 8.84 9.23
CA ASP A 121 -12.54 9.46 9.88
C ASP A 121 -13.48 10.05 8.81
N LYS A 122 -14.79 9.97 9.07
CA LYS A 122 -15.82 10.47 8.15
C LYS A 122 -15.69 11.95 7.80
N ASN A 123 -15.03 12.74 8.64
CA ASN A 123 -14.83 14.17 8.44
C ASN A 123 -13.61 14.49 7.58
N VAL A 124 -12.78 13.49 7.23
CA VAL A 124 -11.66 13.68 6.29
C VAL A 124 -12.24 13.80 4.88
N SER A 125 -12.00 14.93 4.22
CA SER A 125 -12.47 15.15 2.85
C SER A 125 -11.76 14.23 1.85
N GLU A 126 -12.35 13.95 0.69
CA GLU A 126 -11.71 13.12 -0.34
C GLU A 126 -10.40 13.70 -0.86
N LEU A 127 -10.29 15.04 -0.92
CA LEU A 127 -9.04 15.71 -1.30
C LEU A 127 -7.95 15.49 -0.24
N ASP A 128 -8.31 15.56 1.04
CA ASP A 128 -7.37 15.29 2.13
C ASP A 128 -6.97 13.81 2.15
N LYS A 129 -7.92 12.88 1.96
CA LYS A 129 -7.61 11.46 1.84
C LYS A 129 -6.58 11.22 0.73
N GLN A 130 -6.75 11.84 -0.44
CA GLN A 130 -5.80 11.72 -1.54
C GLN A 130 -4.40 12.22 -1.17
N ALA A 131 -4.31 13.39 -0.50
CA ALA A 131 -3.03 13.94 -0.05
C ALA A 131 -2.35 13.01 0.98
N LEU A 132 -3.11 12.55 1.97
CA LEU A 132 -2.63 11.66 3.03
C LEU A 132 -2.17 10.30 2.49
N ILE A 133 -2.91 9.73 1.53
CA ILE A 133 -2.53 8.48 0.85
C ILE A 133 -1.24 8.69 0.08
N SER A 134 -1.12 9.80 -0.65
CA SER A 134 0.08 10.11 -1.44
C SER A 134 1.32 10.26 -0.54
N GLU A 135 1.19 10.97 0.58
CA GLU A 135 2.23 11.11 1.60
C GLU A 135 2.64 9.73 2.16
N ALA A 136 1.67 8.88 2.51
CA ALA A 136 1.95 7.55 3.04
C ALA A 136 2.69 6.62 2.06
N LEU A 137 2.43 6.77 0.75
CA LEU A 137 3.10 6.00 -0.29
C LEU A 137 4.57 6.42 -0.51
N GLU A 138 5.02 7.54 0.07
CA GLU A 138 6.40 8.01 -0.04
C GLU A 138 7.31 7.54 1.11
N PHE A 139 6.76 6.92 2.15
CA PHE A 139 7.58 6.39 3.26
C PHE A 139 8.52 5.29 2.82
N LYS A 140 9.69 5.19 3.45
CA LYS A 140 10.53 4.01 3.31
C LYS A 140 9.88 2.85 4.07
N VAL A 141 9.88 1.68 3.44
CA VAL A 141 9.24 0.48 3.98
C VAL A 141 10.32 -0.59 4.17
N GLY A 142 10.31 -1.29 5.31
CA GLY A 142 11.29 -2.33 5.65
C GLY A 142 12.45 -1.85 6.55
N LYS A 143 13.28 -2.80 7.00
CA LYS A 143 14.45 -2.52 7.84
C LYS A 143 15.57 -1.84 7.03
N GLU A 144 16.39 -1.02 7.70
CA GLU A 144 17.46 -0.24 7.07
C GLU A 144 18.31 -1.10 6.11
N GLY A 145 18.44 -0.65 4.86
CA GLY A 145 19.24 -1.30 3.82
C GLY A 145 18.46 -1.85 2.61
N GLY A 146 17.12 -1.92 2.68
CA GLY A 146 16.28 -2.43 1.60
C GLY A 146 15.75 -1.36 0.63
N ASN A 147 16.32 -1.33 -0.59
CA ASN A 147 15.80 -0.86 -1.89
C ASN A 147 15.02 0.46 -2.03
N SER A 148 15.28 1.13 -3.16
CA SER A 148 14.52 2.29 -3.64
C SER A 148 13.01 2.02 -3.63
N ILE A 149 12.23 3.02 -3.21
CA ILE A 149 10.76 3.02 -3.28
C ILE A 149 10.31 2.52 -4.67
N PRO A 150 9.44 1.48 -4.75
CA PRO A 150 8.89 1.03 -6.02
C PRO A 150 8.27 2.19 -6.81
N SER A 151 8.52 2.24 -8.11
CA SER A 151 7.93 3.27 -8.99
C SER A 151 6.45 3.03 -9.30
N THR A 152 5.93 1.87 -8.91
CA THR A 152 4.55 1.46 -9.09
C THR A 152 3.87 1.35 -7.73
N PHE A 153 2.73 2.03 -7.59
CA PHE A 153 1.89 2.01 -6.40
C PHE A 153 0.56 1.34 -6.73
N MET A 154 -0.04 0.67 -5.75
CA MET A 154 -1.39 0.14 -5.80
C MET A 154 -2.08 0.48 -4.49
N VAL A 155 -3.21 1.18 -4.55
CA VAL A 155 -4.04 1.42 -3.38
C VAL A 155 -5.26 0.53 -3.55
N LYS A 156 -5.42 -0.46 -2.66
CA LYS A 156 -6.58 -1.35 -2.72
C LYS A 156 -7.86 -0.61 -2.35
N ASP A 157 -8.97 -1.04 -2.93
CA ASP A 157 -10.34 -0.61 -2.61
C ASP A 157 -10.60 0.92 -2.65
N HIS A 158 -9.71 1.66 -3.31
CA HIS A 158 -9.86 3.11 -3.50
C HIS A 158 -10.65 3.40 -4.77
N TYR A 159 -11.91 3.78 -4.60
CA TYR A 159 -12.76 4.24 -5.69
C TYR A 159 -12.54 5.76 -5.91
N SER A 160 -11.69 6.10 -6.88
CA SER A 160 -11.46 7.50 -7.26
C SER A 160 -12.64 8.03 -8.07
N ASN A 161 -13.37 9.00 -7.53
CA ASN A 161 -14.32 9.83 -8.29
C ASN A 161 -13.61 10.97 -9.07
N VAL A 162 -12.30 11.14 -8.87
CA VAL A 162 -11.47 12.15 -9.54
C VAL A 162 -11.01 11.62 -10.92
N PRO A 163 -10.90 12.48 -11.95
CA PRO A 163 -10.47 12.06 -13.28
C PRO A 163 -9.09 11.39 -13.26
N TRP A 164 -8.91 10.36 -14.09
CA TRP A 164 -7.68 9.55 -14.19
C TRP A 164 -6.38 10.34 -14.41
N SER A 165 -6.46 11.60 -14.87
CA SER A 165 -5.30 12.49 -15.02
C SER A 165 -4.69 12.95 -13.68
N LYS A 166 -5.47 12.91 -12.59
CA LYS A 166 -4.97 13.13 -11.22
C LYS A 166 -4.63 11.80 -10.57
N ARG A 167 -3.61 11.12 -11.10
CA ARG A 167 -3.19 9.79 -10.65
C ARG A 167 -2.78 9.81 -9.18
N ILE A 168 -3.36 8.89 -8.41
CA ILE A 168 -2.95 8.59 -7.02
C ILE A 168 -1.78 7.59 -7.02
N SER A 169 -1.57 6.87 -8.14
CA SER A 169 -0.55 5.84 -8.28
C SER A 169 -0.04 5.68 -9.72
N GLY A 170 1.23 5.25 -9.84
CA GLY A 170 1.88 4.89 -11.10
C GLY A 170 2.67 6.02 -11.79
N LYS A 171 4.01 5.96 -11.71
CA LYS A 171 4.94 6.82 -12.50
C LYS A 171 5.23 6.22 -13.88
N SER A 172 4.19 5.89 -14.63
CA SER A 172 4.33 5.39 -16.00
C SER A 172 4.23 6.54 -17.00
N PHE A 173 5.39 6.98 -17.51
CA PHE A 173 5.54 7.85 -18.69
C PHE A 173 5.83 6.96 -19.89
N TRP A 174 4.81 6.35 -20.48
CA TRP A 174 4.91 5.68 -21.78
C TRP A 174 4.19 6.51 -22.82
#